data_AF-A0A844YCJ2-F1
#
_entry.id   AF-A0A844YCJ2-F1
#
_cell.length_a   1.000
_cell.length_b   1.000
_cell.length_c   1.000
_cell.angle_alpha   90.00
_cell.angle_beta   90.00
_cell.angle_gamma   90.00
#
_symmetry.space_group_name_H-M   'P 1'
#
loop_
_entity.id
_entity.type
_entity.pdbx_description
1 polymer ?
#
loop_
_entity_poly.entity_id
_entity_poly.type
_entity_poly.pdbx_seq_one_letter_code
_entity_poly.pdbx_strand_id
1 'polypeptide(L)'
;MRDAARMPILAGAVLFLFGLIEGALVQTFVNPRMALSAHLTAVQSGMALMIFGVVWRWTDLPALWSRVARWAVTVGMYILWIGLTLSAATGAGESLPISGAGYDAGPVAQSAVSALVLGGSVAMTIGWALFVVGLMRHRSASR
;
A
#
# COMPACT_ATOMS: atom_id res chain seq x y z
N MET A 1 1.27 -17.36 -16.27
CA MET A 1 0.15 -16.89 -15.40
C MET A 1 0.34 -17.26 -13.93
N ARG A 2 0.72 -18.50 -13.58
CA ARG A 2 0.90 -18.94 -12.18
C ARG A 2 1.92 -18.11 -11.38
N ASP A 3 3.02 -17.67 -11.98
CA ASP A 3 4.05 -16.92 -11.26
C ASP A 3 3.70 -15.44 -11.03
N ALA A 4 2.83 -14.87 -11.89
CA ALA A 4 2.43 -13.47 -11.81
C ALA A 4 1.57 -13.18 -10.56
N ALA A 5 0.78 -14.15 -10.12
CA ALA A 5 -0.08 -14.09 -8.94
C ALA A 5 0.67 -14.39 -7.63
N ARG A 6 1.76 -15.17 -7.68
CA ARG A 6 2.52 -15.56 -6.50
C ARG A 6 3.22 -14.39 -5.82
N MET A 7 3.77 -13.47 -6.62
CA MET A 7 4.50 -12.32 -6.09
C MET A 7 3.60 -11.42 -5.21
N PRO A 8 2.41 -10.96 -5.65
CA PRO A 8 1.52 -10.19 -4.80
C PRO A 8 1.04 -10.95 -3.55
N ILE A 9 0.79 -12.26 -3.66
CA ILE A 9 0.37 -13.07 -2.51
C ILE A 9 1.46 -13.11 -1.44
N LEU A 10 2.70 -13.41 -1.83
CA LEU A 10 3.83 -13.45 -0.89
C LEU A 10 4.09 -12.06 -0.30
N ALA A 11 4.11 -11.02 -1.15
CA ALA A 11 4.30 -9.65 -0.70
C ALA A 11 3.18 -9.21 0.27
N GLY A 12 1.94 -9.63 0.02
CA GLY A 12 0.81 -9.38 0.90
C GLY A 12 0.93 -10.09 2.25
N ALA A 13 1.32 -11.36 2.26
CA ALA A 13 1.55 -12.12 3.49
C ALA A 13 2.68 -11.53 4.34
N VAL A 14 3.77 -11.10 3.70
CA VAL A 14 4.89 -10.43 4.38
C VAL A 14 4.45 -9.08 4.97
N LEU A 15 3.73 -8.27 4.20
CA LEU A 15 3.24 -6.97 4.68
C LEU A 15 2.24 -7.13 5.83
N PHE A 16 1.36 -8.14 5.75
CA PHE A 16 0.44 -8.49 6.82
C PHE A 16 1.19 -8.85 8.10
N LEU A 17 2.24 -9.68 8.00
CA LEU A 17 3.08 -10.05 9.14
C LEU A 17 3.77 -8.82 9.75
N PHE A 18 4.32 -7.92 8.92
CA PHE A 18 4.89 -6.67 9.43
C PHE A 18 3.83 -5.80 10.11
N GLY A 19 2.62 -5.76 9.58
CA GLY A 19 1.49 -5.11 10.24
C GLY A 19 1.21 -5.69 11.63
N LEU A 20 1.23 -7.01 11.81
CA LEU A 20 1.04 -7.62 13.13
C LEU A 20 2.16 -7.23 14.12
N ILE A 21 3.40 -7.22 13.66
CA ILE A 21 4.57 -6.81 14.47
C ILE A 21 4.44 -5.33 14.86
N GLU A 22 4.13 -4.46 13.89
CA GLU A 22 3.90 -3.03 14.12
C GLU A 22 2.75 -2.80 15.10
N GLY A 23 1.68 -3.59 15.01
CA GLY A 23 0.54 -3.57 15.93
C GLY A 23 0.94 -3.77 17.40
N ALA A 24 1.89 -4.68 17.65
CA ALA A 24 2.43 -4.92 18.99
C ALA A 24 3.32 -3.76 19.50
N LEU A 25 3.85 -2.94 18.58
CA LEU A 25 4.78 -1.86 18.85
C LEU A 25 4.12 -0.47 18.78
N VAL A 26 2.81 -0.36 18.52
CA VAL A 26 2.12 0.93 18.29
C VAL A 26 2.44 1.99 19.36
N GLN A 27 2.47 1.61 20.64
CA GLN A 27 2.68 2.54 21.75
C GLN A 27 4.14 2.99 21.92
N THR A 28 5.09 2.39 21.19
CA THR A 28 6.51 2.76 21.27
C THR A 28 6.90 3.87 20.29
N PHE A 29 6.00 4.25 19.38
CA PHE A 29 6.24 5.29 18.39
C PHE A 29 6.03 6.69 18.98
N VAL A 30 6.69 7.69 18.39
CA VAL A 30 6.52 9.11 18.75
C VAL A 30 5.06 9.52 18.62
N ASN A 31 4.39 9.12 17.53
CA ASN A 31 2.97 9.33 17.31
C ASN A 31 2.22 7.98 17.26
N PRO A 32 1.70 7.48 18.41
CA PRO A 32 0.97 6.21 18.47
C PRO A 32 -0.31 6.19 17.60
N ARG A 33 -0.95 7.34 17.38
CA ARG A 33 -2.14 7.42 16.52
C ARG A 33 -1.76 7.19 15.05
N MET A 34 -0.63 7.72 14.61
CA MET A 34 -0.11 7.46 13.28
C MET A 34 0.41 6.02 13.16
N ALA A 35 1.05 5.47 14.20
CA ALA A 35 1.46 4.07 14.22
C ALA A 35 0.26 3.12 14.09
N LEU A 36 -0.87 3.43 14.73
CA LEU A 36 -2.11 2.69 14.52
C LEU A 36 -2.60 2.79 13.07
N SER A 37 -2.47 3.95 12.44
CA SER A 37 -2.82 4.13 11.02
C SER A 37 -1.89 3.31 10.12
N ALA A 38 -0.58 3.32 10.38
CA ALA A 38 0.41 2.51 9.66
C ALA A 38 0.14 1.01 9.79
N HIS A 39 -0.12 0.53 11.02
CA HIS A 39 -0.52 -0.85 11.32
C HIS A 39 -1.74 -1.26 10.49
N LEU A 40 -2.81 -0.45 10.53
CA LEU A 40 -4.04 -0.72 9.79
C LEU A 40 -3.81 -0.70 8.28
N THR A 41 -2.96 0.19 7.77
CA THR A 41 -2.56 0.22 6.36
C THR A 41 -1.80 -1.05 5.97
N ALA A 42 -0.89 -1.54 6.81
CA ALA A 42 -0.12 -2.76 6.56
C ALA A 42 -1.02 -4.00 6.46
N VAL A 43 -1.89 -4.22 7.46
CA VAL A 43 -2.77 -5.40 7.48
C VAL A 43 -3.80 -5.34 6.35
N GLN A 44 -4.40 -4.17 6.08
CA GLN A 44 -5.37 -4.01 5.00
C GLN A 44 -4.73 -4.17 3.62
N SER A 45 -3.56 -3.56 3.40
CA SER A 45 -2.82 -3.71 2.15
C SER A 45 -2.34 -5.15 1.96
N GLY A 46 -1.89 -5.81 3.02
CA GLY A 46 -1.50 -7.22 3.01
C GLY A 46 -2.64 -8.13 2.56
N MET A 47 -3.82 -7.97 3.16
CA MET A 47 -5.04 -8.68 2.75
C MET A 47 -5.41 -8.36 1.29
N ALA A 48 -5.39 -7.09 0.91
CA ALA A 48 -5.73 -6.65 -0.43
C ALA A 48 -4.79 -7.22 -1.50
N LEU A 49 -3.49 -7.31 -1.23
CA LEU A 49 -2.49 -7.91 -2.14
C LEU A 49 -2.70 -9.42 -2.32
N MET A 50 -3.02 -10.13 -1.23
CA MET A 50 -3.32 -11.57 -1.32
C MET A 50 -4.58 -11.81 -2.14
N ILE A 51 -5.66 -11.04 -1.90
CA ILE A 51 -6.89 -11.12 -2.69
C ILE A 51 -6.61 -10.75 -4.15
N PHE A 52 -5.91 -9.65 -4.40
CA PHE A 52 -5.51 -9.20 -5.72
C PHE A 52 -4.78 -10.30 -6.50
N GLY A 53 -3.80 -10.97 -5.87
CA GLY A 53 -3.08 -12.08 -6.49
C GLY A 53 -3.97 -13.28 -6.81
N VAL A 54 -4.91 -13.64 -5.92
CA VAL A 54 -5.88 -14.72 -6.15
C VAL A 54 -6.84 -14.39 -7.31
N VAL A 55 -7.33 -13.15 -7.34
CA VAL A 55 -8.30 -12.66 -8.33
C VAL A 55 -7.65 -12.40 -9.69
N TRP A 56 -6.32 -12.21 -9.73
CA TRP A 56 -5.55 -11.87 -10.94
C TRP A 56 -5.81 -12.78 -12.16
N ARG A 57 -6.18 -14.05 -11.93
CA ARG A 57 -6.53 -14.99 -13.02
C ARG A 57 -7.71 -14.54 -13.89
N TRP A 58 -8.53 -13.63 -13.39
CA TRP A 58 -9.69 -13.06 -14.09
C TRP A 58 -9.41 -11.68 -14.67
N THR A 59 -8.15 -11.28 -14.75
CA THR A 59 -7.74 -9.98 -15.30
C THR A 59 -7.24 -10.14 -16.73
N ASP A 60 -7.86 -9.42 -17.67
CA ASP A 60 -7.44 -9.36 -19.07
C ASP A 60 -6.80 -8.00 -19.40
N LEU A 61 -5.47 -7.96 -19.46
CA LEU A 61 -4.68 -6.78 -19.80
C LEU A 61 -3.52 -7.14 -20.73
N PRO A 62 -3.13 -6.23 -21.65
CA PRO A 62 -1.88 -6.37 -22.40
C PRO A 62 -0.67 -6.51 -21.45
N ALA A 63 0.37 -7.21 -21.90
CA ALA A 63 1.52 -7.57 -21.06
C ALA A 63 2.18 -6.38 -20.33
N LEU A 64 2.28 -5.22 -20.99
CA LEU A 64 2.81 -3.99 -20.39
C LEU A 64 1.95 -3.52 -19.22
N TRP A 65 0.66 -3.32 -19.45
CA TRP A 65 -0.29 -2.83 -18.43
C TRP A 65 -0.49 -3.83 -17.30
N SER A 66 -0.45 -5.12 -17.61
CA SER A 66 -0.44 -6.22 -16.63
C SER A 66 0.78 -6.13 -15.70
N ARG A 67 1.96 -5.78 -16.23
CA ARG A 67 3.17 -5.56 -15.42
C ARG A 67 3.06 -4.29 -14.59
N VAL A 68 2.63 -3.17 -15.20
CA VAL A 68 2.45 -1.89 -14.49
C VAL A 68 1.48 -2.04 -13.33
N ALA A 69 0.30 -2.61 -13.53
CA ALA A 69 -0.70 -2.79 -12.48
C ALA A 69 -0.16 -3.58 -11.28
N ARG A 70 0.51 -4.72 -11.53
CA ARG A 70 1.07 -5.56 -10.44
C ARG A 70 2.12 -4.82 -9.63
N TRP A 71 3.06 -4.16 -10.30
CA TRP A 71 4.11 -3.42 -9.59
C TRP A 71 3.57 -2.18 -8.90
N ALA A 72 2.67 -1.43 -9.54
CA ALA A 72 2.09 -0.22 -8.98
C ALA A 72 1.26 -0.51 -7.72
N VAL A 73 0.43 -1.56 -7.72
CA VAL A 73 -0.32 -1.96 -6.51
C VAL A 73 0.65 -2.43 -5.42
N THR A 74 1.57 -3.35 -5.73
CA THR A 74 2.47 -3.95 -4.73
C THR A 74 3.40 -2.90 -4.13
N VAL A 75 4.14 -2.17 -4.96
CA VAL A 75 5.11 -1.17 -4.50
C VAL A 75 4.40 0.03 -3.89
N GLY A 76 3.28 0.47 -4.45
CA GLY A 76 2.51 1.60 -3.93
C GLY A 76 2.04 1.37 -2.48
N MET A 77 1.57 0.16 -2.18
CA MET A 77 1.17 -0.23 -0.82
C MET A 77 2.33 -0.24 0.17
N TYR A 78 3.48 -0.78 -0.23
CA TYR A 78 4.68 -0.77 0.62
C TYR A 78 5.20 0.65 0.85
N ILE A 79 5.27 1.48 -0.21
CA ILE A 79 5.69 2.88 -0.10
C ILE A 79 4.77 3.65 0.84
N LEU A 80 3.46 3.47 0.71
CA LEU A 80 2.48 4.14 1.58
C LEU A 80 2.66 3.71 3.04
N TRP A 81 2.78 2.41 3.29
CA TRP A 81 3.03 1.88 4.63
C TRP A 81 4.33 2.42 5.23
N ILE A 82 5.43 2.42 4.47
CA ILE A 82 6.72 2.97 4.91
C ILE A 82 6.58 4.47 5.24
N GLY A 83 5.88 5.24 4.40
CA GLY A 83 5.61 6.66 4.66
C GLY A 83 4.88 6.89 5.98
N LEU A 84 3.85 6.09 6.27
CA LEU A 84 3.10 6.18 7.52
C LEU A 84 3.91 5.69 8.74
N THR A 85 4.72 4.65 8.58
CA THR A 85 5.60 4.14 9.63
C THR A 85 6.66 5.20 10.00
N LEU A 86 7.26 5.83 8.98
CA LEU A 86 8.24 6.91 9.17
C LEU A 86 7.58 8.14 9.81
N SER A 87 6.37 8.48 9.37
CA SER A 87 5.53 9.51 9.98
C SER A 87 5.27 9.24 11.46
N ALA A 88 4.93 8.01 11.82
CA ALA A 88 4.74 7.60 13.21
C ALA A 88 6.02 7.68 14.05
N ALA A 89 7.16 7.30 13.46
CA ALA A 89 8.46 7.29 14.13
C ALA A 89 9.05 8.68 14.33
N THR A 90 8.75 9.62 13.45
CA THR A 90 9.36 10.97 13.45
C THR A 90 8.42 12.06 13.95
N GLY A 91 7.10 11.84 13.91
CA GLY A 91 6.10 12.89 14.15
C GLY A 91 5.76 13.73 12.91
N ALA A 92 6.43 13.51 11.77
CA ALA A 92 6.13 14.21 10.52
C ALA A 92 4.70 13.90 10.06
N GLY A 93 3.93 14.89 9.61
CA GLY A 93 2.51 14.70 9.37
C GLY A 93 1.78 15.87 8.72
N GLU A 94 2.50 16.82 8.12
CA GLU A 94 1.89 18.01 7.47
C GLU A 94 0.83 17.65 6.43
N SER A 95 1.06 16.59 5.65
CA SER A 95 0.12 16.07 4.65
C SER A 95 -0.97 15.16 5.22
N LEU A 96 -0.98 14.92 6.54
CA LEU A 96 -1.85 13.98 7.25
C LEU A 96 -2.56 14.68 8.43
N PRO A 97 -3.42 15.68 8.20
CA PRO A 97 -3.90 16.62 9.23
C PRO A 97 -4.70 15.96 10.36
N ILE A 98 -5.30 14.79 10.10
CA ILE A 98 -6.10 14.05 11.09
C ILE A 98 -5.20 13.27 12.05
N SER A 99 -4.22 12.52 11.54
CA SER A 99 -3.35 11.63 12.33
C SER A 99 -2.04 12.27 12.76
N GLY A 100 -1.58 13.32 12.08
CA GLY A 100 -0.37 14.09 12.40
C GLY A 100 -0.58 15.24 13.39
N ALA A 101 -1.83 15.56 13.74
CA ALA A 101 -2.13 16.68 14.63
C ALA A 101 -1.42 16.58 15.99
N GLY A 102 -0.76 17.66 16.40
CA GLY A 102 -0.02 17.72 17.66
C GLY A 102 1.41 17.18 17.61
N TYR A 103 1.89 16.78 16.43
CA TYR A 103 3.26 16.34 16.19
C TYR A 103 3.93 17.22 15.15
N ASP A 104 5.24 17.35 15.26
CA ASP A 104 6.06 18.08 14.31
C ASP A 104 7.41 17.38 14.12
N ALA A 105 8.05 17.63 12.98
CA ALA A 105 9.33 17.06 12.61
C ALA A 105 10.09 18.02 11.71
N GLY A 106 11.42 17.82 11.62
CA GLY A 106 12.25 18.62 10.73
C GLY A 106 11.83 18.55 9.25
N PRO A 107 12.19 19.56 8.43
CA PRO A 107 11.71 19.70 7.05
C PRO A 107 12.08 18.51 6.14
N VAL A 108 13.21 17.85 6.41
CA VAL A 108 13.63 16.64 5.69
C VAL A 108 12.67 15.47 5.95
N ALA A 109 12.21 15.28 7.20
CA ALA A 109 11.25 14.23 7.52
C ALA A 109 9.86 14.54 6.95
N GLN A 110 9.40 15.79 7.03
CA GLN A 110 8.12 16.23 6.46
C GLN A 110 8.05 15.99 4.94
N SER A 111 9.09 16.41 4.23
CA SER A 111 9.17 16.25 2.77
C SER A 111 9.28 14.77 2.36
N ALA A 112 10.10 13.97 3.05
CA ALA A 112 10.23 12.55 2.78
C ALA A 112 8.90 11.80 3.00
N VAL A 113 8.24 12.02 4.14
CA VAL A 113 6.93 11.41 4.44
C VAL A 113 5.89 11.80 3.41
N SER A 114 5.79 13.08 3.07
CA SER A 114 4.81 13.56 2.09
C SER A 114 5.06 12.97 0.69
N ALA A 115 6.31 12.87 0.26
CA ALA A 115 6.66 12.25 -1.01
C ALA A 115 6.31 10.76 -1.05
N LEU A 116 6.60 10.02 0.02
CA LEU A 116 6.24 8.60 0.14
C LEU A 116 4.73 8.41 0.15
N VAL A 117 4.01 9.11 1.00
CA VAL A 117 2.54 8.99 1.13
C VAL A 117 1.86 9.33 -0.19
N LEU A 118 2.23 10.46 -0.82
CA LEU A 118 1.63 10.88 -2.09
C LEU A 118 2.01 9.91 -3.22
N GLY A 119 3.29 9.57 -3.35
CA GLY A 119 3.78 8.68 -4.39
C GLY A 119 3.17 7.27 -4.29
N GLY A 120 3.11 6.71 -3.08
CA GLY A 120 2.47 5.42 -2.81
C GLY A 120 0.98 5.45 -3.13
N SER A 121 0.28 6.51 -2.74
CA SER A 121 -1.15 6.70 -3.03
C SER A 121 -1.43 6.79 -4.53
N VAL A 122 -0.65 7.57 -5.27
CA VAL A 122 -0.79 7.71 -6.73
C VAL A 122 -0.52 6.39 -7.43
N ALA A 123 0.59 5.72 -7.09
CA ALA A 123 0.94 4.42 -7.67
C ALA A 123 -0.16 3.37 -7.43
N MET A 124 -0.63 3.28 -6.18
CA MET A 124 -1.69 2.36 -5.82
C MET A 124 -3.00 2.67 -6.56
N THR A 125 -3.37 3.94 -6.70
CA THR A 125 -4.58 4.37 -7.43
C THR A 125 -4.51 3.95 -8.90
N ILE A 126 -3.38 4.20 -9.58
CA ILE A 126 -3.17 3.78 -10.97
C ILE A 126 -3.24 2.25 -11.09
N GLY A 127 -2.58 1.54 -10.17
CA GLY A 127 -2.57 0.07 -10.16
C GLY A 127 -3.96 -0.55 -10.02
N TRP A 128 -4.77 -0.03 -9.10
CA TRP A 128 -6.16 -0.47 -8.91
C TRP A 128 -7.06 -0.11 -10.08
N ALA A 129 -6.90 1.08 -10.67
CA ALA A 129 -7.65 1.47 -11.86
C ALA A 129 -7.40 0.47 -13.02
N LEU A 130 -6.13 0.11 -13.25
CA LEU A 130 -5.78 -0.89 -14.26
C LEU A 130 -6.35 -2.27 -13.92
N PHE A 131 -6.31 -2.67 -12.65
CA PHE A 131 -6.90 -3.94 -12.20
C PHE A 131 -8.40 -4.01 -12.51
N VAL A 132 -9.15 -2.96 -12.17
CA VAL A 132 -10.58 -2.86 -12.45
C VAL A 132 -10.84 -2.92 -13.96
N VAL A 133 -10.08 -2.17 -14.76
CA VAL A 133 -10.16 -2.24 -16.23
C VAL A 133 -9.93 -3.66 -16.74
N GLY A 134 -8.93 -4.36 -16.21
CA GLY A 134 -8.64 -5.73 -16.60
C GLY A 134 -9.76 -6.72 -16.25
N LEU A 135 -10.41 -6.55 -15.09
CA LEU A 135 -11.59 -7.35 -14.72
C LEU A 135 -12.79 -7.07 -15.64
N MET A 136 -13.03 -5.81 -15.99
CA MET A 136 -14.11 -5.42 -16.90
C MET A 136 -13.91 -6.02 -18.30
N ARG A 137 -12.68 -6.00 -18.82
CA ARG A 137 -12.34 -6.60 -20.12
C ARG A 137 -12.58 -8.10 -20.16
N HIS A 138 -12.16 -8.81 -19.10
CA HIS A 138 -12.36 -10.25 -19.00
C HIS A 138 -13.86 -10.62 -19.00
N ARG A 139 -14.68 -9.86 -18.26
CA ARG A 139 -16.14 -10.06 -18.24
C ARG A 139 -16.78 -9.88 -19.61
N SER A 140 -16.37 -8.86 -20.38
CA SER A 140 -16.89 -8.62 -21.73
C SER A 140 -16.51 -9.73 -22.72
N ALA A 141 -15.33 -10.35 -22.57
CA ALA A 141 -14.89 -11.46 -23.41
C ALA A 141 -15.57 -12.80 -23.08
N SER A 142 -16.20 -12.91 -21.90
CA SER A 142 -16.91 -14.11 -21.45
C SER A 142 -18.42 -14.14 -21.77
N ARG A 143 -18.92 -13.11 -22.45
CA ARG A 143 -20.31 -13.02 -22.96
C ARG A 143 -20.33 -13.31 -24.45
#